data_AF-A0A4P5UNQ3-F1
#
_entry.id   AF-A0A4P5UNQ3-F1
#
_cell.length_a   1.000
_cell.length_b   1.000
_cell.length_c   1.000
_cell.angle_alpha   90.00
_cell.angle_beta   90.00
_cell.angle_gamma   90.00
#
_symmetry.space_group_name_H-M   'P 1'
#
loop_
_entity.id
_entity.type
_entity.pdbx_description
1 polymer ?
#
loop_
_entity_poly.entity_id
_entity_poly.type
_entity_poly.pdbx_seq_one_letter_code
_entity_poly.pdbx_strand_id
1 'polypeptide(L)'
;MVKGTWNEDESILVRVHSECLTGDIFHSLRCDCGPQLFAALSMIQEAEKGVLLYMRQEGRGIGLVNKVKAYSLQEQGLDTVEANVQLGFQPDPRDYGIGAQILASLGVRKMKLMTNNPTKRVGLESYGLEVVERVPIEMQPNSVNRDYLETKKVKMGHLLTHL
;
A
#
# COMPACT_ATOMS: atom_id res chain seq x y z
N MET A 1 11.83 7.20 3.34
CA MET A 1 13.22 6.68 3.36
C MET A 1 13.73 6.67 1.93
N VAL A 2 14.98 7.10 1.72
CA VAL A 2 15.66 7.13 0.43
C VAL A 2 16.94 6.32 0.55
N LYS A 3 17.22 5.48 -0.45
CA LYS A 3 18.43 4.67 -0.56
C LYS A 3 19.09 4.98 -1.91
N GLY A 4 20.40 5.26 -1.87
CA GLY A 4 21.19 5.52 -3.07
C GLY A 4 20.91 6.88 -3.73
N THR A 5 21.48 7.07 -4.91
CA THR A 5 21.29 8.22 -5.80
C THR A 5 21.06 7.73 -7.22
N TRP A 6 20.37 8.53 -8.03
CA TRP A 6 20.00 8.18 -9.40
C TRP A 6 19.96 9.44 -10.28
N ASN A 7 20.15 9.26 -11.58
CA ASN A 7 19.87 10.27 -12.58
C ASN A 7 18.38 10.26 -12.98
N GLU A 8 17.90 11.33 -13.61
CA GLU A 8 16.47 11.47 -13.96
C GLU A 8 15.97 10.38 -14.92
N ASP A 9 16.84 9.83 -15.76
CA ASP A 9 16.52 8.79 -16.74
C ASP A 9 16.57 7.37 -16.19
N GLU A 10 17.11 7.18 -14.98
CA GLU A 10 17.19 5.88 -14.31
C GLU A 10 15.85 5.51 -13.66
N SER A 11 15.40 4.27 -13.86
CA SER A 11 14.26 3.73 -13.12
C SER A 11 14.71 3.18 -11.77
N ILE A 12 14.10 3.65 -10.68
CA ILE A 12 14.38 3.15 -9.33
C ILE A 12 13.24 2.34 -8.73
N LEU A 13 13.54 1.53 -7.71
CA LEU A 13 12.51 0.77 -7.01
C LEU A 13 11.73 1.68 -6.03
N VAL A 14 10.40 1.69 -6.13
CA VAL A 14 9.54 2.56 -5.31
C VAL A 14 8.44 1.76 -4.62
N ARG A 15 8.28 1.98 -3.31
CA ARG A 15 7.12 1.52 -2.53
C ARG A 15 6.38 2.72 -1.96
N VAL A 16 5.10 2.84 -2.30
CA VAL A 16 4.17 3.73 -1.59
C VAL A 16 3.36 2.91 -0.59
N HIS A 17 3.74 3.01 0.68
CA HIS A 17 3.15 2.30 1.80
C HIS A 17 2.17 3.21 2.54
N SER A 18 0.90 2.81 2.66
CA SER A 18 -0.04 3.49 3.55
C SER A 18 0.15 2.95 4.96
N GLU A 19 0.33 3.86 5.91
CA GLU A 19 0.46 3.57 7.34
C GLU A 19 -0.60 2.57 7.82
N CYS A 20 -0.13 1.58 8.57
CA CYS A 20 -0.97 0.61 9.25
C CYS A 20 -0.34 0.31 10.61
N LEU A 21 -0.57 1.15 11.62
CA LEU A 21 0.00 1.03 12.96
C LEU A 21 -0.12 -0.39 13.52
N THR A 22 -1.29 -1.00 13.38
CA THR A 22 -1.53 -2.37 13.84
C THR A 22 -0.63 -3.40 13.17
N GLY A 23 -0.37 -3.29 11.88
CA GLY A 23 0.46 -4.24 11.15
C GLY A 23 1.96 -3.89 11.23
N ASP A 24 2.28 -2.62 11.05
CA ASP A 24 3.64 -2.10 10.90
C ASP A 24 4.39 -2.10 12.24
N ILE A 25 3.70 -1.80 13.35
CA ILE A 25 4.31 -1.68 14.69
C ILE A 25 3.89 -2.83 15.61
N PHE A 26 2.60 -3.17 15.65
CA PHE A 26 2.09 -4.20 16.57
C PHE A 26 2.06 -5.62 15.98
N HIS A 27 2.62 -5.81 14.78
CA HIS A 27 2.70 -7.10 14.10
C HIS A 27 1.36 -7.85 14.01
N SER A 28 0.26 -7.12 13.82
CA SER A 28 -1.08 -7.68 13.71
C SER A 28 -1.14 -8.71 12.58
N LEU A 29 -1.60 -9.92 12.92
CA LEU A 29 -1.80 -10.99 11.96
C LEU A 29 -3.01 -10.77 11.05
N ARG A 30 -3.94 -9.85 11.39
CA ARG A 30 -5.20 -9.60 10.66
C ARG A 30 -5.00 -8.97 9.27
N CYS A 31 -3.79 -8.51 8.95
CA CYS A 31 -3.46 -7.93 7.65
C CYS A 31 -2.05 -8.34 7.23
N ASP A 32 -1.66 -7.94 6.03
CA ASP A 32 -0.34 -8.17 5.43
C ASP A 32 0.54 -6.90 5.40
N CYS A 33 0.10 -5.80 6.02
CA CYS A 33 0.80 -4.51 5.91
C CYS A 33 2.22 -4.55 6.50
N GLY A 34 2.39 -5.10 7.71
CA GLY A 34 3.70 -5.23 8.34
C GLY A 34 4.67 -6.06 7.49
N PRO A 35 4.31 -7.31 7.12
CA PRO A 35 5.13 -8.11 6.20
C PRO A 35 5.45 -7.40 4.88
N GLN A 36 4.51 -6.67 4.27
CA GLN A 36 4.79 -5.87 3.07
C GLN A 36 5.75 -4.71 3.33
N LEU A 37 5.69 -4.05 4.49
CA LEU A 37 6.64 -2.99 4.85
C LEU A 37 8.07 -3.55 4.93
N PHE A 38 8.26 -4.66 5.66
CA PHE A 38 9.57 -5.30 5.79
C PHE A 38 10.08 -5.82 4.45
N ALA A 39 9.25 -6.50 3.67
CA ALA A 39 9.63 -6.98 2.34
C ALA A 39 10.07 -5.83 1.41
N ALA A 40 9.32 -4.72 1.40
CA ALA A 40 9.69 -3.55 0.59
C ALA A 40 11.03 -2.93 1.03
N LEU A 41 11.30 -2.86 2.34
CA LEU A 41 12.58 -2.38 2.86
C LEU A 41 13.73 -3.28 2.42
N SER A 42 13.57 -4.61 2.52
CA SER A 42 14.57 -5.59 2.07
C SER A 42 14.83 -5.49 0.56
N MET A 43 13.79 -5.42 -0.25
CA MET A 43 13.93 -5.30 -1.72
C MET A 43 14.63 -3.99 -2.12
N ILE A 44 14.35 -2.86 -1.43
CA ILE A 44 15.05 -1.60 -1.67
C ILE A 44 16.53 -1.69 -1.26
N GLN A 45 16.81 -2.38 -0.16
CA GLN A 45 18.18 -2.60 0.28
C GLN A 45 18.97 -3.42 -0.74
N GLU A 46 18.38 -4.51 -1.27
CA GLU A 46 18.98 -5.35 -2.31
C GLU A 46 19.16 -4.62 -3.64
N ALA A 47 18.22 -3.74 -4.01
CA ALA A 47 18.29 -2.96 -5.24
C ALA A 47 19.29 -1.79 -5.20
N GLU A 48 19.84 -1.47 -4.02
CA GLU A 48 20.77 -0.35 -3.72
C GLU A 48 20.26 1.07 -4.03
N LYS A 49 19.17 1.21 -4.79
CA LYS A 49 18.53 2.46 -5.18
C LYS A 49 17.02 2.33 -5.04
N GLY A 50 16.41 3.17 -4.21
CA GLY A 50 14.97 3.16 -4.08
C GLY A 50 14.39 4.09 -3.04
N VAL A 51 13.07 4.20 -3.08
CA VAL A 51 12.29 5.04 -2.17
C VAL A 51 11.19 4.22 -1.52
N LEU A 52 11.16 4.25 -0.18
CA LEU A 52 9.97 3.88 0.58
C LEU A 52 9.28 5.15 1.05
N LEU A 53 8.12 5.43 0.46
CA LEU A 53 7.25 6.52 0.83
C LEU A 53 6.19 6.03 1.80
N TYR A 54 6.28 6.48 3.06
CA TYR A 54 5.34 6.12 4.12
C TYR A 54 4.26 7.20 4.25
N MET A 55 3.08 6.91 3.71
CA MET A 55 1.94 7.82 3.71
C MET A 55 1.15 7.64 5.00
N ARG A 56 1.09 8.68 5.83
CA ARG A 56 0.35 8.72 7.11
C ARG A 56 -1.16 8.83 6.90
N GLN A 57 -1.74 7.81 6.26
CA GLN A 57 -3.14 7.69 5.87
C GLN A 57 -3.72 6.38 6.43
N GLU A 58 -3.69 6.24 7.75
CA GLU A 58 -4.17 5.06 8.47
C GLU A 58 -5.62 4.70 8.10
N GLY A 59 -5.91 3.40 8.04
CA GLY A 59 -7.25 2.89 7.79
C GLY A 59 -7.79 3.23 6.40
N ARG A 60 -6.91 3.47 5.41
CA ARG A 60 -7.29 4.06 4.11
C ARG A 60 -7.81 5.50 4.24
N GLY A 61 -7.29 6.27 5.19
CA GLY A 61 -7.66 7.67 5.41
C GLY A 61 -8.78 7.90 6.41
N ILE A 62 -9.45 6.84 6.91
CA ILE A 62 -10.48 6.98 7.96
C ILE A 62 -9.88 7.13 9.37
N GLY A 63 -8.58 6.88 9.53
CA GLY A 63 -7.86 6.98 10.81
C GLY A 63 -7.97 5.73 11.68
N LEU A 64 -7.10 5.66 12.69
CA LEU A 64 -6.94 4.48 13.56
C LEU A 64 -8.22 4.12 14.33
N VAL A 65 -8.88 5.13 14.92
CA VAL A 65 -10.09 4.92 15.74
C VAL A 65 -11.18 4.24 14.91
N ASN A 66 -11.41 4.71 13.69
CA ASN A 66 -12.44 4.14 12.82
C ASN A 66 -12.04 2.78 12.27
N LYS A 67 -10.74 2.53 12.04
CA LYS A 67 -10.25 1.19 11.73
C LYS A 67 -10.53 0.18 12.84
N VAL A 68 -10.32 0.57 14.11
CA VAL A 68 -10.64 -0.30 15.25
C VAL A 68 -12.16 -0.55 15.34
N LYS A 69 -12.99 0.48 15.10
CA LYS A 69 -14.45 0.28 14.98
C LYS A 69 -14.82 -0.67 13.85
N ALA A 70 -14.17 -0.54 12.69
CA ALA A 70 -14.41 -1.42 11.54
C ALA A 70 -14.03 -2.87 11.87
N TYR A 71 -12.96 -3.11 12.64
CA TYR A 71 -12.63 -4.44 13.15
C TYR A 71 -13.72 -5.02 14.06
N SER A 72 -14.33 -4.21 14.92
CA SER A 72 -15.44 -4.66 15.76
C SER A 72 -16.68 -5.05 14.95
N LEU A 73 -16.94 -4.39 13.82
CA LEU A 73 -17.99 -4.78 12.88
C LEU A 73 -17.63 -6.04 12.09
N GLN A 74 -16.34 -6.21 11.74
CA GLN A 74 -15.87 -7.42 11.07
C GLN A 74 -15.99 -8.66 11.96
N GLU A 75 -15.78 -8.51 13.27
CA GLU A 75 -16.04 -9.58 14.25
C GLU A 75 -17.52 -9.97 14.33
N GLN A 76 -18.43 -9.14 13.83
CA GLN A 76 -19.86 -9.42 13.71
C GLN A 76 -20.23 -10.00 12.32
N GLY A 77 -19.23 -10.28 11.47
CA GLY A 77 -19.41 -10.96 10.18
C GLY A 77 -19.37 -10.06 8.96
N LEU A 78 -19.17 -8.75 9.12
CA LEU A 78 -19.03 -7.84 7.97
C LEU A 78 -17.65 -7.94 7.33
N ASP A 79 -17.56 -7.72 6.03
CA ASP A 79 -16.26 -7.53 5.40
C ASP A 79 -15.71 -6.09 5.59
N THR A 80 -14.51 -5.84 5.07
CA THR A 80 -13.84 -4.53 5.19
C THR A 80 -14.58 -3.39 4.49
N VAL A 81 -15.20 -3.65 3.33
CA VAL A 81 -15.97 -2.66 2.56
C VAL A 81 -17.29 -2.36 3.28
N GLU A 82 -18.01 -3.40 3.69
CA GLU A 82 -19.29 -3.30 4.41
C GLU A 82 -19.12 -2.53 5.72
N ALA A 83 -18.09 -2.87 6.52
CA ALA A 83 -17.79 -2.18 7.76
C ALA A 83 -17.50 -0.68 7.54
N ASN A 84 -16.77 -0.32 6.48
CA ASN A 84 -16.49 1.08 6.16
C ASN A 84 -17.76 1.84 5.76
N VAL A 85 -18.62 1.23 4.94
CA VAL A 85 -19.89 1.83 4.53
C VAL A 85 -20.82 2.02 5.72
N GLN A 86 -20.89 1.04 6.63
CA GLN A 86 -21.69 1.16 7.86
C GLN A 86 -21.19 2.29 8.77
N LEU A 87 -19.88 2.55 8.79
CA LEU A 87 -19.29 3.68 9.52
C LEU A 87 -19.43 5.03 8.80
N GLY A 88 -20.07 5.08 7.62
CA GLY A 88 -20.31 6.29 6.85
C GLY A 88 -19.13 6.75 5.98
N PHE A 89 -18.16 5.89 5.71
CA PHE A 89 -16.98 6.23 4.92
C PHE A 89 -17.08 5.70 3.49
N GLN A 90 -16.45 6.44 2.56
CA GLN A 90 -16.13 5.91 1.24
C GLN A 90 -15.18 4.70 1.37
N PRO A 91 -15.21 3.73 0.43
CA PRO A 91 -14.35 2.56 0.50
C PRO A 91 -12.84 2.87 0.58
N ASP A 92 -12.41 3.98 -0.03
CA ASP A 92 -11.01 4.43 -0.09
C ASP A 92 -10.86 5.96 -0.32
N PRO A 93 -10.89 6.80 0.73
CA PRO A 93 -10.75 8.26 0.61
C PRO A 93 -9.30 8.76 0.49
N ARG A 94 -8.31 7.92 0.17
CA ARG A 94 -6.89 8.32 0.16
C ARG A 94 -6.57 9.31 -0.97
N ASP A 95 -5.77 10.32 -0.62
CA ASP A 95 -5.16 11.24 -1.57
C ASP A 95 -3.77 10.75 -1.99
N TYR A 96 -3.62 10.39 -3.27
CA TYR A 96 -2.36 9.95 -3.87
C TYR A 96 -1.54 11.09 -4.47
N GLY A 97 -2.11 12.28 -4.66
CA GLY A 97 -1.45 13.45 -5.24
C GLY A 97 -0.32 13.98 -4.37
N ILE A 98 -0.48 13.92 -3.05
CA ILE A 98 0.62 14.23 -2.11
C ILE A 98 1.79 13.27 -2.32
N GLY A 99 1.51 11.99 -2.50
CA GLY A 99 2.55 10.99 -2.70
C GLY A 99 3.32 11.21 -4.00
N ALA A 100 2.61 11.54 -5.08
CA ALA A 100 3.20 11.88 -6.36
C ALA A 100 4.11 13.12 -6.28
N GLN A 101 3.65 14.19 -5.62
CA GLN A 101 4.45 15.41 -5.43
C GLN A 101 5.74 15.16 -4.65
N ILE A 102 5.67 14.33 -3.59
CA ILE A 102 6.87 13.97 -2.83
C ILE A 102 7.86 13.21 -3.72
N LEU A 103 7.41 12.21 -4.50
CA LEU A 103 8.28 11.47 -5.41
C LEU A 103 8.91 12.38 -6.47
N ALA A 104 8.13 13.28 -7.07
CA ALA A 104 8.62 14.24 -8.05
C ALA A 104 9.66 15.19 -7.44
N SER A 105 9.43 15.68 -6.21
CA SER A 105 10.36 16.52 -5.46
C SER A 105 11.64 15.80 -5.05
N LEU A 106 11.61 14.48 -4.90
CA LEU A 106 12.79 13.65 -4.67
C LEU A 106 13.59 13.37 -5.96
N GLY A 107 13.16 13.91 -7.10
CA GLY A 107 13.81 13.69 -8.40
C GLY A 107 13.46 12.35 -9.04
N VAL A 108 12.41 11.65 -8.58
CA VAL A 108 11.93 10.45 -9.25
C VAL A 108 11.19 10.85 -10.54
N ARG A 109 11.50 10.18 -11.65
CA ARG A 109 10.77 10.30 -12.92
C ARG A 109 10.30 8.95 -13.41
N LYS A 110 11.20 7.96 -13.44
CA LYS A 110 10.88 6.57 -13.78
C LYS A 110 10.93 5.68 -12.54
N MET A 111 9.94 4.81 -12.38
CA MET A 111 9.89 3.90 -11.24
C MET A 111 9.44 2.48 -11.58
N LYS A 112 10.05 1.53 -10.89
CA LYS A 112 9.56 0.17 -10.72
C LYS A 112 8.69 0.15 -9.46
N LEU A 113 7.37 0.16 -9.63
CA LEU A 113 6.43 0.36 -8.51
C LEU A 113 6.06 -0.98 -7.86
N MET A 114 6.39 -1.12 -6.57
CA MET A 114 6.02 -2.25 -5.73
C MET A 114 4.53 -2.18 -5.32
N THR A 115 3.64 -2.79 -6.10
CA THR A 115 2.18 -2.78 -5.84
C THR A 115 1.45 -4.01 -6.38
N ASN A 116 0.45 -4.45 -5.61
CA ASN A 116 -0.57 -5.41 -6.05
C ASN A 116 -1.88 -4.72 -6.42
N ASN A 117 -2.04 -3.43 -6.09
CA ASN A 117 -3.22 -2.66 -6.47
C ASN A 117 -2.95 -1.96 -7.83
N PRO A 118 -3.67 -2.31 -8.91
CA PRO A 118 -3.50 -1.69 -10.23
C PRO A 118 -4.04 -0.25 -10.29
N THR A 119 -5.00 0.12 -9.42
CA THR A 119 -5.62 1.46 -9.45
C THR A 119 -4.67 2.57 -8.98
N LYS A 120 -3.57 2.22 -8.30
CA LYS A 120 -2.53 3.16 -7.86
C LYS A 120 -1.74 3.85 -8.99
N ARG A 121 -2.03 3.54 -10.27
CA ARG A 121 -1.33 4.12 -11.43
C ARG A 121 -2.00 5.38 -11.98
N VAL A 122 -3.30 5.56 -11.75
CA VAL A 122 -4.08 6.64 -12.37
C VAL A 122 -3.67 7.98 -11.74
N GLY A 123 -3.27 8.94 -12.59
CA GLY A 123 -2.91 10.29 -12.17
C GLY A 123 -1.45 10.52 -11.80
N LEU A 124 -0.55 9.53 -11.94
CA LEU A 124 0.89 9.74 -11.73
C LEU A 124 1.55 10.50 -12.89
N GLU A 125 1.08 10.27 -14.13
CA GLU A 125 1.63 10.88 -15.34
C GLU A 125 1.57 12.41 -15.32
N SER A 126 0.50 13.00 -14.75
CA SER A 126 0.37 14.46 -14.60
C SER A 126 1.40 15.09 -13.66
N TYR A 127 2.10 14.27 -12.86
CA TYR A 127 3.22 14.71 -12.01
C TYR A 127 4.60 14.42 -12.64
N GLY A 128 4.65 14.02 -13.92
CA GLY A 128 5.89 13.64 -14.59
C GLY A 128 6.48 12.33 -14.07
N LEU A 129 5.62 11.45 -13.53
CA LEU A 129 6.01 10.15 -13.00
C LEU A 129 5.55 9.02 -13.93
N GLU A 130 6.51 8.22 -14.38
CA GLU A 130 6.32 7.07 -15.24
C GLU A 130 6.53 5.77 -14.45
N VAL A 131 5.54 4.87 -14.47
CA VAL A 131 5.67 3.53 -13.91
C VAL A 131 6.11 2.57 -15.02
N VAL A 132 7.42 2.36 -15.15
CA VAL A 132 8.00 1.49 -16.20
C VAL A 132 7.78 0.01 -15.93
N GLU A 133 7.61 -0.37 -14.66
CA GLU A 133 7.44 -1.77 -14.24
C GLU A 133 6.52 -1.86 -13.02
N ARG A 134 5.68 -2.89 -12.95
CA ARG A 134 5.00 -3.28 -11.71
C ARG A 134 5.78 -4.43 -11.09
N VAL A 135 6.28 -4.21 -9.87
CA VAL A 135 6.92 -5.25 -9.08
C VAL A 135 5.90 -5.81 -8.08
N PRO A 136 5.54 -7.11 -8.14
CA PRO A 136 4.64 -7.73 -7.16
C PRO A 136 5.21 -7.66 -5.74
N ILE A 137 4.33 -7.58 -4.74
CA ILE A 137 4.69 -7.60 -3.32
C ILE A 137 3.67 -8.44 -2.53
N GLU A 138 3.69 -9.73 -2.80
CA GLU A 138 2.69 -10.71 -2.35
C GLU A 138 3.16 -11.43 -1.08
N MET A 139 2.29 -11.54 -0.08
CA MET A 139 2.59 -12.20 1.20
C MET A 139 1.71 -13.42 1.33
N GLN A 140 2.29 -14.56 1.72
CA GLN A 140 1.50 -15.76 1.97
C GLN A 140 0.46 -15.51 3.08
N PRO A 141 -0.79 -15.97 2.90
CA PRO A 141 -1.81 -15.86 3.95
C PRO A 141 -1.36 -16.62 5.19
N ASN A 142 -1.66 -16.06 6.36
CA ASN A 142 -1.55 -16.75 7.63
C ASN A 142 -2.91 -17.34 8.03
N SER A 143 -3.00 -17.94 9.22
CA SER A 143 -4.22 -18.58 9.72
C SER A 143 -5.41 -17.64 9.94
N VAL A 144 -5.22 -16.32 9.90
CA VAL A 144 -6.27 -15.34 10.25
C VAL A 144 -6.55 -14.27 9.21
N ASN A 145 -5.72 -14.09 8.17
CA ASN A 145 -5.90 -13.02 7.18
C ASN A 145 -6.27 -13.47 5.77
N ARG A 146 -6.56 -14.76 5.55
CA ARG A 146 -7.00 -15.28 4.25
C ARG A 146 -8.19 -14.49 3.70
N ASP A 147 -9.27 -14.39 4.47
CA ASP A 147 -10.50 -13.70 4.05
C ASP A 147 -10.27 -12.21 3.74
N TYR A 148 -9.38 -11.56 4.49
CA TYR A 148 -8.95 -10.18 4.24
C TYR A 148 -8.24 -10.04 2.89
N LEU A 149 -7.35 -10.97 2.55
CA LEU A 149 -6.63 -10.98 1.28
C LEU A 149 -7.54 -11.35 0.11
N GLU A 150 -8.48 -12.29 0.31
CA GLU A 150 -9.51 -12.63 -0.66
C GLU A 150 -10.43 -11.43 -0.94
N THR A 151 -10.85 -10.71 0.10
CA THR A 151 -11.61 -9.47 -0.04
C THR A 151 -10.85 -8.43 -0.87
N LYS A 152 -9.54 -8.25 -0.63
CA LYS A 152 -8.71 -7.37 -1.46
C LYS A 152 -8.67 -7.80 -2.92
N LYS A 153 -8.54 -9.10 -3.19
CA LYS A 153 -8.50 -9.65 -4.56
C LYS A 153 -9.84 -9.47 -5.27
N VAL A 154 -10.92 -9.96 -4.67
CA VAL A 154 -12.25 -10.05 -5.29
C VAL A 154 -12.96 -8.70 -5.31
N LYS A 155 -13.01 -7.99 -4.17
CA LYS A 155 -13.79 -6.75 -4.04
C LYS A 155 -13.00 -5.48 -4.36
N MET A 156 -11.67 -5.52 -4.26
CA MET A 156 -10.82 -4.33 -4.46
C MET A 156 -9.86 -4.44 -5.66
N GLY A 157 -9.94 -5.52 -6.43
CA GLY A 157 -9.19 -5.70 -7.68
C GLY A 157 -7.67 -5.87 -7.48
N HIS A 158 -7.22 -6.30 -6.30
CA HIS A 158 -5.79 -6.57 -6.09
C HIS A 158 -5.34 -7.81 -6.88
N LEU A 159 -4.17 -7.68 -7.52
CA LEU A 159 -3.49 -8.76 -8.24
C LEU A 159 -2.72 -9.63 -7.24
N LEU A 160 -3.36 -10.73 -6.79
CA LEU A 160 -2.76 -11.73 -5.89
C LEU A 160 -2.89 -13.11 -6.56
N THR A 161 -1.75 -13.70 -6.92
CA THR A 161 -1.69 -14.91 -7.76
C THR A 161 -1.70 -16.21 -6.97
N HIS A 162 -1.34 -16.17 -5.69
CA HIS A 162 -1.16 -17.32 -4.81
C HIS A 162 -2.37 -17.64 -3.91
N LEU A 163 -3.47 -16.89 -4.05
CA LEU A 163 -4.73 -17.07 -3.30
C LEU A 163 -5.76 -17.86 -4.09
#